data_AF-A0A7W7C6I3-F1
#
_entry.id   AF-A0A7W7C6I3-F1
#
_cell.length_a   1.000
_cell.length_b   1.000
_cell.length_c   1.000
_cell.angle_alpha   90.00
_cell.angle_beta   90.00
_cell.angle_gamma   90.00
#
_symmetry.space_group_name_H-M   'P 1'
#
loop_
_entity.id
_entity.type
_entity.pdbx_description
1 polymer ?
#
loop_
_entity_poly.entity_id
_entity_poly.type
_entity_poly.pdbx_seq_one_letter_code
_entity_poly.pdbx_strand_id
1 'polypeptide(L)'
;MARVRSSGALPLAVALSTAALLTGAAVFTVVRVNCHDPGKYVQHSGIVELVGGCVEQDDLPVGPKQSEPVKPDDRSAPPGV
;
A
#
# COMPACT_ATOMS: atom_id res chain seq x y z
N MET A 1 32.89 25.24 -31.52
CA MET A 1 31.47 25.18 -31.11
C MET A 1 31.40 24.93 -29.61
N ALA A 2 31.43 25.99 -28.79
CA ALA A 2 31.26 25.84 -27.34
C ALA A 2 29.76 25.68 -27.04
N ARG A 3 29.33 24.47 -26.67
CA ARG A 3 28.00 24.28 -26.10
C ARG A 3 27.93 25.10 -24.83
N VAL A 4 26.99 26.04 -24.77
CA VAL A 4 26.61 26.73 -23.52
C VAL A 4 26.32 25.65 -22.49
N ARG A 5 27.25 25.44 -21.56
CA ARG A 5 27.15 24.47 -20.48
C ARG A 5 26.26 25.15 -19.43
N SER A 6 24.95 25.16 -19.69
CA SER A 6 23.89 25.42 -18.72
C SER A 6 23.78 24.19 -17.80
N SER A 7 24.83 23.96 -17.02
CA SER A 7 25.29 22.60 -16.69
C SER A 7 24.81 21.97 -15.40
N GLY A 8 23.67 22.38 -14.89
CA GLY A 8 23.07 21.69 -13.75
C GLY A 8 21.64 22.12 -13.47
N ALA A 9 21.32 23.40 -13.63
CA ALA A 9 20.02 23.93 -13.23
C ALA A 9 18.84 23.33 -14.01
N LEU A 10 18.95 23.25 -15.34
CA LEU A 10 17.91 22.64 -16.19
C LEU A 10 17.68 21.15 -15.87
N PRO A 11 18.70 20.27 -15.88
CA PRO A 11 18.48 18.86 -15.54
C PRO A 11 18.04 18.66 -14.08
N LEU A 12 18.49 19.49 -13.14
CA LEU A 12 18.06 19.45 -11.73
C LEU A 12 16.58 19.83 -11.61
N ALA A 13 16.14 20.90 -12.28
CA ALA A 13 14.75 21.31 -12.30
C ALA A 13 13.84 20.21 -12.87
N VAL A 14 14.27 19.56 -13.96
CA VAL A 14 13.55 18.41 -14.53
C VAL A 14 13.46 17.27 -13.50
N ALA A 15 14.58 16.90 -12.87
CA ALA A 15 14.61 15.83 -11.87
C ALA A 15 13.68 16.12 -10.67
N LEU A 16 13.71 17.33 -10.12
CA LEU A 16 12.82 17.74 -9.03
C LEU A 16 11.36 17.72 -9.46
N SER A 17 11.06 18.19 -10.67
CA SER A 17 9.68 18.16 -11.20
C SER A 17 9.17 16.72 -11.32
N THR A 18 9.99 15.79 -11.83
CA THR A 18 9.61 14.37 -11.90
C THR A 18 9.43 13.74 -10.54
N ALA A 19 10.30 14.07 -9.57
CA ALA A 19 10.18 13.57 -8.21
C ALA A 19 8.88 14.08 -7.55
N ALA A 20 8.58 15.37 -7.69
CA ALA A 20 7.35 15.96 -7.16
C ALA A 20 6.10 15.32 -7.79
N LEU A 21 6.12 15.06 -9.09
CA LEU A 21 5.02 14.37 -9.79
C LEU A 21 4.85 12.93 -9.30
N LEU A 22 5.93 12.17 -9.12
CA LEU A 22 5.88 10.80 -8.60
C LEU A 22 5.36 10.75 -7.16
N THR A 23 5.85 11.66 -6.29
CA THR A 23 5.34 11.79 -4.92
C THR A 23 3.87 12.19 -4.91
N GLY A 24 3.49 13.14 -5.76
CA GLY A 24 2.09 13.55 -5.94
C GLY A 24 1.20 12.39 -6.39
N ALA A 25 1.65 11.57 -7.35
CA ALA A 25 0.91 10.40 -7.81
C ALA A 25 0.73 9.35 -6.71
N ALA A 26 1.75 9.12 -5.89
CA ALA A 26 1.65 8.21 -4.74
C ALA A 26 0.62 8.70 -3.72
N VAL A 27 0.72 9.96 -3.28
CA VAL A 27 -0.23 10.56 -2.33
C VAL A 27 -1.64 10.59 -2.91
N PHE A 28 -1.79 10.98 -4.18
CA PHE A 28 -3.08 11.00 -4.85
C PHE A 28 -3.72 9.61 -4.89
N THR A 29 -2.94 8.56 -5.12
CA THR A 29 -3.45 7.18 -5.11
C THR A 29 -4.00 6.81 -3.73
N VAL A 30 -3.28 7.14 -2.66
CA VAL A 30 -3.72 6.91 -1.27
C VAL A 30 -4.96 7.73 -0.90
N VAL A 31 -5.10 8.95 -1.40
CA VAL A 31 -6.31 9.77 -1.17
C VAL A 31 -7.49 9.25 -2.00
N ARG A 32 -7.22 8.66 -3.17
CA ARG A 32 -8.24 8.15 -4.12
C ARG A 32 -8.76 6.77 -3.76
N VAL A 33 -8.02 5.96 -2.98
CA VAL A 33 -8.67 4.94 -2.18
C VAL A 33 -9.54 5.69 -1.17
N ASN A 34 -10.81 5.86 -1.51
CA ASN A 34 -11.78 6.49 -0.63
C ASN A 34 -11.94 5.59 0.61
N CYS A 35 -11.04 5.73 1.59
CA CYS A 35 -11.27 5.30 2.97
C CYS A 35 -12.48 6.02 3.59
N HIS A 36 -13.11 6.93 2.84
CA HIS A 36 -14.38 7.57 3.17
C HIS A 36 -15.60 6.66 2.97
N ASP A 37 -15.47 5.53 2.27
CA ASP A 37 -16.49 4.48 2.31
C ASP A 37 -16.29 3.70 3.61
N PRO A 38 -17.22 3.74 4.58
CA PRO A 38 -17.06 3.08 5.87
C PRO A 38 -17.11 1.54 5.78
N GLY A 39 -17.14 0.97 4.58
CA GLY A 39 -17.35 -0.45 4.36
C GLY A 39 -18.77 -0.88 4.77
N LYS A 40 -19.03 -2.19 4.66
CA LYS A 40 -20.28 -2.81 5.09
C LYS A 40 -19.98 -4.07 5.90
N TYR A 41 -20.63 -4.23 7.04
CA TYR A 41 -20.65 -5.49 7.75
C TYR A 41 -21.62 -6.46 7.08
N VAL A 42 -21.13 -7.61 6.64
CA VAL A 42 -21.93 -8.70 6.08
C VAL A 42 -21.81 -9.92 6.99
N GLN A 43 -22.92 -10.62 7.22
CA GLN A 43 -22.90 -11.90 7.94
C GLN A 43 -22.70 -13.04 6.93
N HIS A 44 -21.61 -13.79 7.08
CA HIS A 44 -21.31 -14.97 6.27
C HIS A 44 -20.99 -16.16 7.18
N SER A 45 -21.73 -17.27 7.03
CA SER A 45 -21.49 -18.52 7.78
C SER A 45 -21.42 -18.36 9.31
N GLY A 46 -22.19 -17.41 9.86
CA GLY A 46 -22.23 -17.14 11.30
C GLY A 46 -21.11 -16.23 11.83
N ILE A 47 -20.31 -15.65 10.94
CA ILE A 47 -19.25 -14.68 11.27
C ILE A 47 -19.60 -13.34 10.60
N VAL A 48 -19.39 -12.25 11.33
CA VAL A 48 -19.51 -10.89 10.78
C VAL A 48 -18.20 -10.53 10.10
N GLU A 49 -18.24 -10.28 8.79
CA GLU A 49 -17.11 -9.85 7.99
C GLU A 49 -17.30 -8.37 7.60
N LEU A 50 -16.24 -7.57 7.76
CA LEU A 50 -16.21 -6.22 7.24
C LEU A 50 -15.71 -6.27 5.79
N VAL A 51 -16.58 -5.95 4.84
CA VAL A 51 -16.26 -5.91 3.41
C VAL A 51 -16.15 -4.45 2.96
N GLY A 52 -14.98 -4.10 2.43
CA GLY A 52 -14.65 -2.72 2.09
C GLY A 52 -14.33 -1.88 3.33
N GLY A 53 -14.06 -0.60 3.11
CA GLY A 53 -13.60 0.32 4.14
C GLY A 53 -12.12 0.15 4.51
N CYS A 54 -11.51 1.25 4.93
CA CYS A 54 -10.22 1.21 5.61
C CYS A 54 -10.49 1.03 7.11
N VAL A 55 -9.72 0.18 7.77
CA VAL A 55 -9.80 -0.01 9.22
C VAL A 55 -8.56 0.59 9.84
N GLU A 56 -8.72 1.51 10.79
CA GLU A 56 -7.63 2.02 11.59
C GLU A 56 -7.20 0.99 12.64
N GLN A 57 -5.91 0.98 12.99
CA GLN A 57 -5.36 0.07 14.00
C GLN A 57 -6.06 0.21 15.36
N ASP A 58 -6.55 1.41 15.69
CA ASP A 58 -7.27 1.72 16.93
C ASP A 58 -8.72 1.17 16.95
N ASP A 59 -9.30 0.89 15.78
CA ASP A 59 -10.62 0.25 15.66
C ASP A 59 -10.54 -1.28 15.78
N LEU A 60 -9.34 -1.84 15.65
CA LEU A 60 -9.12 -3.27 15.81
C LEU A 60 -9.07 -3.61 17.30
N PRO A 61 -9.91 -4.56 17.77
CA PRO A 61 -9.76 -5.07 19.13
C PRO A 61 -8.36 -5.66 19.28
N VAL A 62 -7.74 -5.49 20.46
CA VAL A 62 -6.45 -6.11 20.77
C VAL A 62 -6.54 -7.62 20.56
N GLY A 63 -5.96 -8.08 19.44
CA GLY A 63 -5.96 -9.48 19.08
C GLY A 63 -5.16 -10.30 20.11
N PRO A 64 -5.42 -11.61 20.23
CA PRO A 64 -4.54 -12.48 20.99
C PRO A 64 -3.11 -12.30 20.47
N LYS A 65 -2.13 -12.21 21.38
CA LYS A 65 -0.72 -12.11 20.99
C LYS A 65 -0.45 -13.25 20.01
N GLN A 66 0.04 -12.93 18.81
CA GLN A 66 0.53 -13.94 17.87
C GLN A 66 1.73 -14.61 18.54
N SER A 67 1.43 -15.68 19.26
CA SER A 67 2.42 -16.62 19.76
C SER A 67 3.00 -17.29 18.54
N GLU A 68 4.25 -16.92 18.24
CA GLU A 68 5.14 -17.56 17.27
C GLU A 68 4.97 -17.11 15.80
N PRO A 69 6.10 -16.85 15.10
CA PRO A 69 6.11 -16.67 13.65
C PRO A 69 5.44 -17.87 12.98
N VAL A 70 4.51 -17.60 12.06
CA VAL A 70 3.97 -18.64 11.18
C VAL A 70 5.14 -19.30 10.45
N LYS A 71 5.50 -20.52 10.85
CA LYS A 71 6.42 -21.37 10.09
C LYS A 71 5.75 -21.63 8.73
N PRO A 72 6.42 -21.34 7.59
CA PRO A 72 5.88 -21.65 6.28
C PRO A 72 5.45 -23.12 6.21
N ASP A 73 4.20 -23.34 5.82
CA ASP A 73 3.56 -24.65 5.77
C ASP A 73 4.19 -25.50 4.63
N ASP A 74 4.80 -26.64 4.97
CA ASP A 74 5.45 -27.59 4.03
C ASP A 74 4.48 -28.20 3.00
N ARG A 75 3.17 -27.89 3.09
CA ARG A 75 2.13 -28.40 2.19
C ARG A 75 2.14 -27.80 0.78
N SER A 76 3.00 -26.81 0.52
CA SER A 76 3.16 -26.23 -0.83
C SER A 76 4.14 -26.99 -1.74
N ALA A 77 4.75 -28.09 -1.27
CA ALA A 77 5.52 -28.97 -2.15
C ALA A 77 4.57 -29.70 -3.12
N PRO A 78 4.67 -29.51 -4.45
CA PRO A 78 3.93 -30.35 -5.40
C PRO A 78 4.37 -31.82 -5.23
N PRO A 79 3.47 -32.81 -5.37
CA PRO A 79 3.87 -34.21 -5.37
C PRO A 79 4.89 -34.41 -6.49
N GLY A 80 6.05 -34.98 -6.14
CA GLY A 80 7.15 -35.17 -7.06
C GLY A 80 6.70 -35.86 -8.35
N VAL A 81 7.00 -35.20 -9.47
CA VAL A 81 6.96 -35.77 -10.83
C VAL A 81 8.36 -35.82 -11.38
#